data_AF-A0A9D8GWI5-F1
#
_entry.id   AF-A0A9D8GWI5-F1
#
_cell.length_a   1.000
_cell.length_b   1.000
_cell.length_c   1.000
_cell.angle_alpha   90.00
_cell.angle_beta   90.00
_cell.angle_gamma   90.00
#
_symmetry.space_group_name_H-M   'P 1'
#
loop_
_entity.id
_entity.type
_entity.pdbx_description
1 polymer ?
#
loop_
_entity_poly.entity_id
_entity_poly.type
_entity_poly.pdbx_seq_one_letter_code
_entity_poly.pdbx_strand_id
1 'polypeptide(L)'
;MPASSRSKRVLLYSHDSFGLGHVSRCRTIANAIVEADPNVSVLILSGSPVIGSYEFRSGIDFVRIPGVVKLIETGEYDSANLRVGVEH
;
A
#
# COMPACT_ATOMS: atom_id res chain seq x y z
N MET A 1 -19.76 -4.34 31.64
CA MET A 1 -18.96 -3.73 30.57
C MET A 1 -18.58 -4.85 29.61
N PRO A 2 -19.07 -4.89 28.36
CA PRO A 2 -18.61 -5.91 27.43
C PRO A 2 -17.12 -5.68 27.18
N ALA A 3 -16.32 -6.75 27.24
CA ALA A 3 -14.92 -6.69 26.87
C ALA A 3 -14.83 -6.16 25.44
N SER A 4 -14.19 -5.00 25.25
CA SER A 4 -13.84 -4.50 23.93
C SER A 4 -12.96 -5.56 23.28
N SER A 5 -13.54 -6.41 22.41
CA SER A 5 -12.75 -7.21 21.50
C SER A 5 -12.01 -6.21 20.64
N ARG A 6 -10.71 -6.03 20.91
CA ARG A 6 -9.89 -5.10 20.14
C ARG A 6 -9.90 -5.60 18.69
N SER A 7 -10.58 -4.88 17.81
CA SER A 7 -10.58 -5.13 16.36
C SER A 7 -9.13 -5.26 15.90
N LYS A 8 -8.81 -6.35 15.23
CA LYS A 8 -7.45 -6.60 14.74
C LYS A 8 -7.13 -5.59 13.63
N ARG A 9 -5.91 -5.07 13.62
CA ARG A 9 -5.45 -4.08 12.64
C ARG A 9 -4.20 -4.60 11.95
N VAL A 10 -4.19 -4.57 10.63
CA VAL A 10 -3.08 -5.04 9.79
C VAL A 10 -2.58 -3.89 8.93
N LEU A 11 -1.27 -3.67 8.91
CA LEU A 11 -0.62 -2.77 7.97
C LEU A 11 0.09 -3.59 6.90
N LEU A 12 -0.29 -3.41 5.64
CA LEU A 12 0.45 -3.95 4.50
C LEU A 12 1.27 -2.83 3.90
N TYR A 13 2.58 -2.92 4.03
CA TYR A 13 3.49 -2.03 3.33
C TYR A 13 4.08 -2.73 2.12
N SER A 14 4.14 -2.02 1.00
CA SER A 14 4.93 -2.44 -0.12
C SER A 14 5.77 -1.27 -0.63
N HIS A 15 7.08 -1.54 -0.76
CA HIS A 15 8.04 -0.64 -1.38
C HIS A 15 7.82 -0.69 -2.91
N ASP A 16 6.68 -0.17 -3.34
CA ASP A 16 6.26 -0.17 -4.73
C ASP A 16 7.21 0.72 -5.54
N SER A 17 8.16 0.08 -6.20
CA SER A 17 8.88 0.67 -7.32
C SER A 17 7.98 0.70 -8.57
N PHE A 18 8.52 1.10 -9.72
CA PHE A 18 7.78 1.20 -10.97
C PHE A 18 7.23 -0.18 -11.41
N GLY A 19 5.95 -0.47 -11.12
CA GLY A 19 5.29 -1.71 -11.53
C GLY A 19 3.92 -1.95 -10.88
N LEU A 20 2.98 -2.49 -11.65
CA LEU A 20 1.59 -2.75 -11.21
C LEU A 20 1.44 -3.97 -10.27
N GLY A 21 2.46 -4.82 -10.18
CA GLY A 21 2.37 -6.11 -9.52
C GLY A 21 2.26 -6.04 -8.00
N HIS A 22 2.87 -5.03 -7.39
CA HIS A 22 2.96 -4.95 -5.93
C HIS A 22 1.66 -4.49 -5.27
N VAL A 23 1.07 -3.38 -5.74
CA VAL A 23 -0.27 -2.92 -5.31
C VAL A 23 -1.32 -4.02 -5.50
N SER A 24 -1.28 -4.69 -6.66
CA SER A 24 -2.23 -5.78 -6.97
C SER A 24 -2.12 -6.93 -5.96
N ARG A 25 -0.91 -7.30 -5.56
CA ARG A 25 -0.68 -8.35 -4.54
C ARG A 25 -1.16 -7.91 -3.16
N CYS A 26 -0.83 -6.69 -2.72
CA CYS A 26 -1.31 -6.14 -1.45
C CYS A 26 -2.84 -6.09 -1.40
N ARG A 27 -3.49 -5.69 -2.51
CA ARG A 27 -4.95 -5.72 -2.64
C ARG A 27 -5.49 -7.13 -2.45
N THR A 28 -4.95 -8.13 -3.15
CA THR A 28 -5.42 -9.52 -3.05
C THR A 28 -5.31 -10.05 -1.63
N ILE A 29 -4.20 -9.80 -0.95
CA ILE A 29 -3.98 -10.23 0.44
C ILE A 29 -4.93 -9.51 1.39
N ALA A 30 -5.04 -8.18 1.30
CA ALA A 30 -5.95 -7.39 2.14
C ALA A 30 -7.40 -7.87 2.02
N ASN A 31 -7.82 -8.11 0.77
CA ASN A 31 -9.14 -8.62 0.45
C ASN A 31 -9.41 -10.00 1.06
N ALA A 32 -8.43 -10.90 1.06
CA ALA A 32 -8.56 -12.22 1.68
C ALA A 32 -8.62 -12.12 3.22
N ILE A 33 -7.88 -11.19 3.83
CA ILE A 33 -7.88 -10.97 5.28
C ILE A 33 -9.25 -10.51 5.78
N VAL A 34 -9.85 -9.49 5.16
CA VAL A 34 -11.16 -8.97 5.60
C VAL A 34 -12.30 -9.94 5.27
N GLU A 35 -12.13 -10.80 4.26
CA GLU A 35 -13.07 -11.87 3.94
C GLU A 35 -13.04 -12.98 5.00
N ALA A 36 -11.86 -13.28 5.55
CA ALA A 36 -11.71 -14.29 6.60
C ALA A 36 -12.18 -13.81 7.99
N ASP A 37 -12.06 -12.53 8.31
CA ASP A 37 -12.56 -11.94 9.56
C ASP A 37 -13.07 -10.51 9.31
N PRO A 38 -14.41 -10.31 9.24
CA PRO A 38 -15.03 -9.01 9.01
C PRO A 38 -14.75 -7.95 10.08
N ASN A 39 -14.17 -8.33 11.24
CA ASN A 39 -13.79 -7.38 12.29
C ASN A 39 -12.34 -6.89 12.16
N VAL A 40 -11.61 -7.34 11.13
CA VAL A 40 -10.25 -6.86 10.83
C VAL A 40 -10.32 -5.59 10.00
N SER A 41 -9.46 -4.63 10.32
CA SER A 41 -9.17 -3.50 9.45
C SER A 41 -7.77 -3.63 8.84
N VAL A 42 -7.62 -3.31 7.57
CA VAL A 42 -6.35 -3.34 6.84
C VAL A 42 -6.03 -1.96 6.30
N LEU A 43 -4.81 -1.48 6.54
CA LEU A 43 -4.27 -0.26 5.91
C LEU A 43 -3.18 -0.67 4.92
N ILE A 44 -3.24 -0.17 3.68
CA ILE A 44 -2.20 -0.39 2.67
C ILE A 44 -1.34 0.87 2.54
N LEU A 45 -0.04 0.75 2.74
CA LEU A 45 0.93 1.82 2.55
C LEU A 45 1.72 1.56 1.26
N SER A 46 1.65 2.50 0.31
CA SER A 46 2.25 2.33 -1.01
C SER A 46 2.80 3.63 -1.59
N GLY A 47 3.96 3.54 -2.25
CA GLY A 47 4.52 4.63 -3.06
C GLY A 47 3.91 4.76 -4.46
N SER A 48 3.11 3.77 -4.88
CA SER A 48 2.63 3.66 -6.25
C SER A 48 1.62 4.76 -6.59
N PRO A 49 1.77 5.47 -7.72
CA PRO A 49 0.80 6.48 -8.14
C PRO A 49 -0.57 5.89 -8.48
N VAL A 50 -0.63 4.58 -8.75
CA VAL A 50 -1.87 3.90 -9.17
C VAL A 50 -2.65 3.30 -8.01
N ILE A 51 -2.21 3.37 -6.74
CA ILE A 51 -2.94 2.72 -5.65
C ILE A 51 -4.40 3.20 -5.53
N GLY A 52 -4.66 4.49 -5.82
CA GLY A 52 -6.01 5.05 -5.81
C GLY A 52 -6.90 4.62 -6.97
N SER A 53 -6.38 3.92 -7.98
CA SER A 53 -7.19 3.39 -9.09
C SER A 53 -7.76 1.99 -8.82
N TYR A 54 -7.44 1.39 -7.68
CA TYR A 54 -7.96 0.07 -7.30
C TYR A 54 -9.17 0.20 -6.39
N GLU A 55 -10.14 -0.71 -6.56
CA GLU A 55 -11.28 -0.81 -5.64
C GLU A 55 -10.94 -1.70 -4.44
N PHE A 56 -11.29 -1.26 -3.23
CA PHE A 56 -11.06 -2.00 -2.01
C PHE A 56 -12.37 -2.42 -1.35
N ARG A 57 -12.37 -3.58 -0.69
CA ARG A 57 -13.50 -4.03 0.14
C ARG A 57 -13.60 -3.18 1.42
N SER A 58 -14.79 -3.15 2.00
CA SER A 58 -15.02 -2.52 3.32
C SER A 58 -14.03 -3.07 4.35
N GLY A 59 -13.53 -2.20 5.22
CA GLY A 59 -12.48 -2.54 6.20
C GLY A 59 -11.05 -2.40 5.66
N ILE A 60 -10.87 -2.00 4.40
CA ILE A 60 -9.55 -1.72 3.80
C ILE A 60 -9.46 -0.24 3.43
N ASP A 61 -8.37 0.41 3.81
CA ASP A 61 -8.03 1.78 3.41
C ASP A 61 -6.57 1.84 2.93
N PHE A 62 -6.14 2.96 2.36
CA PHE A 62 -4.76 3.15 1.89
C PHE A 62 -4.18 4.54 2.17
N VAL A 63 -2.86 4.57 2.35
CA VAL A 63 -2.07 5.80 2.38
C VAL A 63 -1.06 5.74 1.24
N ARG A 64 -1.13 6.74 0.35
CA ARG A 64 -0.11 6.95 -0.65
C ARG A 64 1.04 7.75 -0.04
N ILE A 65 2.22 7.17 -0.05
CA ILE A 65 3.46 7.84 0.33
C ILE A 65 4.24 8.30 -0.92
N PRO A 66 5.19 9.23 -0.79
CA PRO A 66 6.09 9.55 -1.89
C PRO A 66 6.81 8.29 -2.39
N GLY A 67 6.59 7.93 -3.65
CA GLY A 67 7.24 6.80 -4.28
C GLY A 67 8.52 7.19 -5.02
N VAL A 68 9.18 6.17 -5.57
CA VAL A 68 10.34 6.33 -6.46
C VAL A 68 9.83 6.35 -7.91
N VAL A 69 10.25 7.35 -8.68
CA VAL A 69 9.98 7.45 -10.12
C VAL A 69 11.21 7.01 -10.91
N LYS A 70 10.99 6.31 -12.01
CA LYS A 70 12.05 6.04 -12.97
C LYS A 70 12.16 7.24 -13.90
N LEU A 71 13.34 7.87 -13.94
CA LEU A 71 13.63 8.96 -14.87
C LEU A 71 13.71 8.37 -16.28
N ILE A 72 12.88 8.87 -17.20
CA ILE A 72 12.75 8.32 -18.56
C ILE A 72 14.03 8.57 -19.37
N GLU A 73 14.77 9.65 -19.06
CA GLU A 73 15.98 10.05 -19.77
C GLU A 73 17.24 9.28 -19.33
N THR A 74 17.41 9.03 -18.02
CA THR A 74 18.61 8.39 -17.47
C THR A 74 18.40 6.91 -17.12
N GLY A 75 17.14 6.47 -17.00
CA GLY A 75 16.78 5.14 -16.51
C GLY A 75 17.03 4.93 -15.01
N GLU A 76 17.54 5.94 -14.31
CA GLU A 76 17.79 5.92 -12.88
C GLU A 76 16.49 6.05 -12.07
N TYR A 77 16.56 5.60 -10.82
CA TYR A 77 15.47 5.68 -9.87
C TYR A 77 15.71 6.89 -8.96
N ASP A 78 14.77 7.82 -8.95
CA ASP A 78 14.82 8.99 -8.07
C ASP A 78 13.52 9.10 -7.27
N SER A 79 13.56 9.77 -6.13
CA SER A 79 12.35 10.05 -5.36
C SER A 79 11.44 11.01 -6.14
N ALA A 80 10.13 10.76 -6.13
CA ALA A 80 9.19 11.50 -6.98
C ALA A 80 9.16 13.01 -6.71
N ASN A 81 9.27 13.40 -5.44
CA ASN A 81 9.20 14.80 -4.99
C ASN A 81 10.02 15.07 -3.72
N LEU A 82 10.55 14.02 -3.08
CA LEU A 82 11.29 14.18 -1.83
C LEU A 82 12.72 14.62 -2.16
N ARG A 83 13.40 15.29 -1.23
CA ARG A 83 14.83 15.59 -1.39
C ARG A 83 15.65 14.53 -0.68
N VAL A 84 15.40 13.28 -1.04
CA VAL A 84 16.05 12.11 -0.45
C VAL A 84 16.56 11.26 -1.59
N GLY A 85 17.89 11.09 -1.66
CA GLY A 85 18.50 10.23 -2.65
C GLY A 85 18.10 8.78 -2.45
N VAL A 86 17.94 8.04 -3.53
CA VAL A 86 17.75 6.58 -3.48
C VAL A 86 19.14 5.96 -3.32
N GLU A 87 19.59 5.76 -2.08
CA GLU A 87 20.85 5.05 -1.81
C GLU A 87 20.68 3.56 -2.16
N HIS A 88 21.64 3.03 -2.93
CA HIS A 88 21.71 1.64 -3.38
C HIS A 88 22.44 0.74 -2.38
#